data_AF-A0A1G3K6I4-F1
#
_entry.id   AF-A0A1G3K6I4-F1
#
_cell.length_a   1.000
_cell.length_b   1.000
_cell.length_c   1.000
_cell.angle_alpha   90.00
_cell.angle_beta   90.00
_cell.angle_gamma   90.00
#
_symmetry.space_group_name_H-M   'P 1'
#
loop_
_entity.id
_entity.type
_entity.pdbx_description
1 polymer ?
#
loop_
_entity_poly.entity_id
_entity_poly.type
_entity_poly.pdbx_seq_one_letter_code
_entity_poly.pdbx_strand_id
1 'polypeptide(L)'
;MDSTYHLNGGFKPAARRFADLDGPDYFPTPAWATHALIDNEDFCGDIWECACGDGSMSTVLETIGNKVISSDLIDRGYGEGDHDFLESWRKAPNIVTNPPYNAAEGFVRSGLERADRKFALLLRLAFLEGANRQRTIFTEAPPSRVWVFSERITFYPAGAVQKGTGTTAYAWFVWDKDATSNTELKWFKPGYKALYG
;
A
#
# COMPACT_ATOMS: atom_id res chain seq x y z
N MET A 1 -30.75 -9.39 -0.17
CA MET A 1 -30.06 -10.67 -0.42
C MET A 1 -29.65 -10.65 -1.87
N ASP A 2 -28.35 -10.54 -2.13
CA ASP A 2 -27.81 -10.38 -3.47
C ASP A 2 -27.86 -11.72 -4.21
N SER A 3 -28.55 -11.76 -5.35
CA SER A 3 -28.88 -12.96 -6.13
C SER A 3 -27.74 -13.43 -7.05
N THR A 4 -26.52 -12.94 -6.83
CA THR A 4 -25.34 -13.19 -7.69
C THR A 4 -24.24 -14.05 -7.06
N TYR A 5 -24.49 -14.67 -5.89
CA TYR A 5 -23.57 -15.62 -5.28
C TYR A 5 -23.50 -16.94 -6.06
N HIS A 6 -22.62 -16.98 -7.06
CA HIS A 6 -22.24 -18.22 -7.75
C HIS A 6 -21.27 -19.03 -6.88
N LEU A 7 -21.76 -20.15 -6.31
CA LEU A 7 -21.02 -21.10 -5.45
C LEU A 7 -19.99 -21.99 -6.17
N ASN A 8 -19.80 -21.82 -7.48
CA ASN A 8 -18.96 -22.73 -8.25
C ASN A 8 -17.57 -22.14 -8.48
N GLY A 9 -16.65 -22.49 -7.59
CA GLY A 9 -15.22 -22.14 -7.59
C GLY A 9 -14.44 -22.76 -8.75
N GLY A 10 -14.74 -22.35 -9.98
CA GLY A 10 -13.92 -22.66 -11.14
C GLY A 10 -12.59 -21.91 -11.09
N PHE A 11 -11.51 -22.60 -10.71
CA PHE A 11 -10.16 -22.06 -10.73
C PHE A 11 -9.71 -21.84 -12.19
N LYS A 12 -9.63 -20.58 -12.62
CA LYS A 12 -8.86 -20.19 -13.81
C LYS A 12 -7.49 -19.69 -13.35
N PRO A 13 -6.37 -20.29 -13.78
CA PRO A 13 -5.06 -19.79 -13.43
C PRO A 13 -4.90 -18.36 -13.95
N ALA A 14 -4.54 -17.43 -13.08
CA ALA A 14 -4.16 -16.10 -13.51
C ALA A 14 -2.81 -16.17 -14.24
N ALA A 15 -2.70 -15.49 -15.38
CA ALA A 15 -1.43 -15.32 -16.06
C ALA A 15 -0.40 -14.72 -15.08
N ARG A 16 0.78 -15.35 -14.98
CA ARG A 16 1.87 -14.84 -14.14
C ARG A 16 2.31 -13.48 -14.68
N ARG A 17 2.07 -12.42 -13.92
CA ARG A 17 2.71 -11.11 -14.16
C ARG A 17 4.19 -11.27 -13.79
N PHE A 18 5.06 -11.34 -14.79
CA PHE A 18 6.45 -10.97 -14.61
C PHE A 18 6.45 -9.44 -14.42
N ALA A 19 6.95 -8.96 -13.29
CA ALA A 19 7.35 -7.57 -13.18
C ALA A 19 8.67 -7.50 -13.95
N ASP A 20 8.60 -7.08 -15.21
CA ASP A 20 9.81 -6.89 -16.01
C ASP A 20 10.57 -5.71 -15.41
N LEU A 21 11.81 -5.97 -15.00
CA LEU A 21 12.65 -4.99 -14.30
C LEU A 21 13.24 -3.94 -15.28
N ASP A 22 13.00 -4.08 -16.58
CA ASP A 22 13.67 -3.32 -17.65
C ASP A 22 12.71 -2.51 -18.58
N GLY A 23 11.48 -2.15 -18.16
CA GLY A 23 10.54 -1.39 -19.02
C GLY A 23 9.28 -0.81 -18.34
N PRO A 24 8.49 0.03 -19.03
CA PRO A 24 7.75 1.21 -18.54
C PRO A 24 6.46 0.94 -17.76
N ASP A 25 6.25 -0.26 -17.22
CA ASP A 25 4.99 -0.63 -16.58
C ASP A 25 4.91 -0.11 -15.14
N TYR A 26 4.74 1.20 -15.00
CA TYR A 26 4.33 1.84 -13.76
C TYR A 26 2.83 1.63 -13.53
N PHE A 27 2.49 1.18 -12.32
CA PHE A 27 1.12 0.88 -11.89
C PHE A 27 0.72 1.86 -10.77
N PRO A 28 0.10 3.01 -11.10
CA PRO A 28 -0.33 3.97 -10.10
C PRO A 28 -1.33 3.32 -9.13
N THR A 29 -1.26 3.73 -7.86
CA THR A 29 -2.22 3.30 -6.86
C THR A 29 -3.58 3.93 -7.14
N PRO A 30 -4.66 3.15 -7.30
CA PRO A 30 -5.99 3.71 -7.50
C PRO A 30 -6.38 4.63 -6.33
N ALA A 31 -6.82 5.86 -6.63
CA ALA A 31 -7.10 6.88 -5.62
C ALA A 31 -8.03 6.38 -4.50
N TRP A 32 -9.06 5.61 -4.85
CA TRP A 32 -9.99 5.02 -3.88
C TRP A 32 -9.33 4.13 -2.82
N ALA A 33 -8.20 3.47 -3.15
CA ALA A 33 -7.47 2.66 -2.19
C ALA A 33 -6.77 3.53 -1.14
N THR A 34 -6.29 4.71 -1.53
CA THR A 34 -5.72 5.71 -0.61
C THR A 34 -6.83 6.38 0.21
N HIS A 35 -7.95 6.75 -0.41
CA HIS A 35 -9.13 7.27 0.33
C HIS A 35 -9.61 6.30 1.42
N ALA A 36 -9.63 4.99 1.12
CA ALA A 36 -9.96 3.98 2.13
C ALA A 36 -9.05 4.05 3.36
N LEU A 37 -7.75 4.31 3.19
CA LEU A 37 -6.82 4.45 4.31
C LEU A 37 -7.10 5.72 5.12
N ILE A 38 -7.12 6.88 4.48
CA ILE A 38 -7.19 8.19 5.17
C ILE A 38 -8.54 8.43 5.86
N ASP A 39 -9.62 7.77 5.41
CA ASP A 39 -10.93 7.83 6.07
C ASP A 39 -11.02 6.92 7.32
N ASN A 40 -10.06 6.00 7.50
CA ASN A 40 -10.08 4.99 8.58
C ASN A 40 -8.86 5.05 9.51
N GLU A 41 -7.85 5.85 9.18
CA GLU A 41 -6.65 6.09 9.99
C GLU A 41 -6.37 7.58 10.10
N ASP A 42 -6.20 8.05 11.33
CA ASP A 42 -5.73 9.43 11.57
C ASP A 42 -4.21 9.52 11.39
N PHE A 43 -3.75 10.58 10.72
CA PHE A 43 -2.33 10.90 10.58
C PHE A 43 -2.06 12.27 11.19
N CYS A 44 -1.16 12.32 12.18
CA CYS A 44 -0.78 13.57 12.82
C CYS A 44 0.69 13.88 12.52
N GLY A 45 0.94 15.04 11.93
CA GLY A 45 2.24 15.45 11.39
C GLY A 45 2.42 15.09 9.92
N ASP A 46 3.56 15.46 9.35
CA ASP A 46 3.87 15.27 7.93
C ASP A 46 3.83 13.80 7.51
N ILE A 47 3.51 13.56 6.23
CA ILE A 47 3.48 12.24 5.60
C ILE A 47 4.56 12.17 4.54
N TRP A 48 5.35 11.11 4.57
CA TRP A 48 6.30 10.79 3.51
C TRP A 48 5.78 9.64 2.63
N GLU A 49 5.50 9.93 1.36
CA GLU A 49 5.30 8.91 0.33
C GLU A 49 6.64 8.59 -0.34
N CYS A 50 7.29 7.52 0.12
CA CYS A 50 8.68 7.19 -0.23
C CYS A 50 8.87 6.31 -1.48
N ALA A 51 7.78 6.01 -2.21
CA ALA A 51 7.81 5.37 -3.52
C ALA A 51 6.67 5.94 -4.37
N CYS A 52 6.74 7.25 -4.61
CA CYS A 52 5.60 8.04 -5.07
C CYS A 52 5.21 7.85 -6.54
N GLY A 53 6.13 7.33 -7.36
CA GLY A 53 5.96 7.27 -8.80
C GLY A 53 5.53 8.61 -9.39
N ASP A 54 4.31 8.69 -9.95
CA ASP A 54 3.77 9.92 -10.55
C ASP A 54 3.01 10.83 -9.59
N GLY A 55 2.96 10.49 -8.29
CA GLY A 55 2.28 11.30 -7.27
C GLY A 55 0.79 11.04 -7.12
N SER A 56 0.24 10.00 -7.78
CA SER A 56 -1.17 9.63 -7.68
C SER A 56 -1.67 9.48 -6.24
N MET A 57 -0.87 8.85 -5.36
CA MET A 57 -1.23 8.71 -3.95
C MET A 57 -0.92 9.97 -3.15
N SER A 58 0.21 10.65 -3.36
CA SER A 58 0.51 11.95 -2.73
C SER A 58 -0.63 12.95 -2.88
N THR A 59 -1.18 13.09 -4.10
CA THR A 59 -2.29 14.02 -4.38
C THR A 59 -3.51 13.74 -3.49
N VAL A 60 -3.81 12.46 -3.20
CA VAL A 60 -4.90 12.09 -2.29
C VAL A 60 -4.51 12.36 -0.84
N LEU A 61 -3.28 12.06 -0.44
CA LEU A 61 -2.78 12.30 0.92
C LEU A 61 -2.77 13.80 1.27
N GLU A 62 -2.54 14.69 0.31
CA GLU A 62 -2.58 16.14 0.53
C GLU A 62 -3.99 16.64 0.92
N THR A 63 -5.05 15.89 0.59
CA THR A 63 -6.44 16.29 0.85
C THR A 63 -6.81 16.33 2.33
N ILE A 64 -6.08 15.60 3.20
CA ILE A 64 -6.30 15.62 4.65
C ILE A 64 -5.55 16.75 5.37
N GLY A 65 -4.85 17.62 4.63
CA GLY A 65 -4.23 18.84 5.15
C GLY A 65 -2.84 18.64 5.78
N ASN A 66 -2.34 17.41 5.80
CA ASN A 66 -0.94 17.12 6.16
C ASN A 66 -0.02 17.57 5.03
N LYS A 67 1.17 18.06 5.39
CA LYS A 67 2.22 18.25 4.39
C LYS A 67 2.69 16.89 3.90
N VAL A 68 2.71 16.70 2.59
CA VAL A 68 3.21 15.49 1.94
C VAL A 68 4.60 15.76 1.38
N ILE A 69 5.53 14.88 1.70
CA ILE A 69 6.87 14.81 1.12
C ILE A 69 6.88 13.57 0.22
N SER A 70 7.33 13.70 -1.01
CA SER A 70 7.24 12.63 -2.00
C SER A 70 8.62 12.35 -2.56
N SER A 71 8.99 11.07 -2.62
CA SER A 71 10.24 10.63 -3.22
C SER A 71 10.07 9.27 -3.89
N ASP A 72 10.91 8.98 -4.87
CA ASP A 72 10.96 7.68 -5.55
C ASP A 72 12.39 7.32 -5.93
N LEU A 73 12.66 6.02 -6.06
CA LEU A 73 13.93 5.53 -6.56
C LEU A 73 14.14 5.92 -8.04
N ILE A 74 13.06 6.04 -8.80
CA ILE A 74 13.09 6.39 -10.23
C ILE A 74 12.35 7.71 -10.42
N ASP A 75 13.05 8.73 -10.94
CA ASP A 75 12.44 10.00 -11.29
C ASP A 75 11.38 9.83 -12.39
N ARG A 76 10.12 10.17 -12.06
CA ARG A 76 8.97 10.17 -12.98
C ARG A 76 8.33 11.55 -13.11
N GLY A 77 9.04 12.61 -12.72
CA GLY A 77 8.55 13.99 -12.79
C GLY A 77 7.64 14.40 -11.63
N TYR A 78 7.64 13.65 -10.52
CA TYR A 78 6.94 14.00 -9.29
C TYR A 78 7.79 13.69 -8.06
N GLY A 79 7.82 14.61 -7.09
CA GLY A 79 8.62 14.48 -5.88
C GLY A 79 10.13 14.51 -6.14
N GLU A 80 10.90 14.00 -5.18
CA GLU A 80 12.34 13.82 -5.26
C GLU A 80 12.68 12.47 -5.92
N GLY A 81 13.23 12.49 -7.14
CA GLY A 81 13.75 11.31 -7.82
C GLY A 81 15.12 10.86 -7.29
N ASP A 82 15.58 9.68 -7.75
CA ASP A 82 16.86 9.05 -7.37
C ASP A 82 17.06 8.89 -5.85
N HIS A 83 15.96 8.74 -5.11
CA HIS A 83 15.97 8.64 -3.65
C HIS A 83 15.60 7.23 -3.20
N ASP A 84 16.61 6.45 -2.81
CA ASP A 84 16.40 5.11 -2.29
C ASP A 84 15.87 5.15 -0.84
N PHE A 85 14.62 4.73 -0.64
CA PHE A 85 14.01 4.62 0.68
C PHE A 85 14.75 3.66 1.61
N LEU A 86 15.35 2.59 1.09
CA LEU A 86 16.05 1.58 1.87
C LEU A 86 17.36 2.14 2.44
N GLU A 87 18.01 3.06 1.72
CA GLU A 87 19.33 3.62 2.08
C GLU A 87 19.29 5.06 2.63
N SER A 88 18.15 5.75 2.55
CA SER A 88 18.01 7.13 3.02
C SER A 88 18.39 7.31 4.51
N TRP A 89 18.44 8.54 5.03
CA TRP A 89 18.47 8.82 6.47
C TRP A 89 17.29 9.67 6.94
N ARG A 90 16.39 10.01 6.01
CA ARG A 90 15.22 10.83 6.28
C ARG A 90 14.29 10.10 7.25
N LYS A 91 13.77 10.86 8.20
CA LYS A 91 12.68 10.47 9.09
C LYS A 91 11.46 11.34 8.84
N ALA A 92 10.29 10.81 9.14
CA ALA A 92 9.03 11.55 9.05
C ALA A 92 8.08 11.07 10.16
N PRO A 93 7.15 11.93 10.63
CA PRO A 93 6.11 11.50 11.56
C PRO A 93 5.35 10.30 11.03
N ASN A 94 4.94 10.37 9.75
CA ASN A 94 4.20 9.31 9.09
C ASN A 94 4.85 8.91 7.76
N ILE A 95 4.72 7.63 7.39
CA ILE A 95 5.12 7.11 6.08
C ILE A 95 3.94 6.34 5.48
N VAL A 96 3.50 6.68 4.27
CA VAL A 96 2.40 5.98 3.59
C VAL A 96 2.83 5.71 2.15
N THR A 97 2.85 4.46 1.74
CA THR A 97 3.26 4.13 0.36
C THR A 97 2.71 2.78 -0.13
N ASN A 98 2.75 2.57 -1.43
CA ASN A 98 2.59 1.28 -2.09
C ASN A 98 3.96 0.82 -2.61
N PRO A 99 4.72 0.05 -1.81
CA PRO A 99 6.10 -0.27 -2.15
C PRO A 99 6.20 -1.34 -3.25
N PRO A 100 7.35 -1.45 -3.95
CA PRO A 100 7.61 -2.58 -4.82
C PRO A 100 7.58 -3.90 -4.01
N TYR A 101 6.70 -4.83 -4.40
CA TYR A 101 6.36 -5.98 -3.55
C TYR A 101 7.53 -6.95 -3.28
N ASN A 102 8.55 -6.98 -4.14
CA ASN A 102 9.77 -7.75 -3.93
C ASN A 102 10.68 -7.15 -2.85
N ALA A 103 10.50 -5.89 -2.48
CA ALA A 103 11.26 -5.19 -1.45
C ALA A 103 10.45 -4.96 -0.15
N ALA A 104 9.26 -5.56 -0.02
CA ALA A 104 8.33 -5.28 1.09
C ALA A 104 8.97 -5.46 2.48
N GLU A 105 9.79 -6.49 2.71
CA GLU A 105 10.47 -6.71 4.00
C GLU A 105 11.49 -5.60 4.31
N GLY A 106 12.19 -5.10 3.28
CA GLY A 106 13.10 -3.95 3.41
C GLY A 106 12.34 -2.68 3.77
N PHE A 107 11.19 -2.44 3.11
CA PHE A 107 10.33 -1.30 3.42
C PHE A 107 9.75 -1.36 4.83
N VAL A 108 9.43 -2.55 5.35
CA VAL A 108 9.02 -2.71 6.76
C VAL A 108 10.16 -2.31 7.70
N ARG A 109 11.38 -2.82 7.49
CA ARG A 109 12.54 -2.46 8.33
C ARG A 109 12.80 -0.96 8.31
N SER A 110 12.85 -0.37 7.12
CA SER A 110 13.02 1.07 6.95
C SER A 110 11.87 1.86 7.58
N GLY A 111 10.62 1.41 7.46
CA GLY A 111 9.47 2.03 8.11
C GLY A 111 9.58 2.04 9.64
N LEU A 112 10.00 0.92 10.24
CA LEU A 112 10.22 0.81 11.68
C LEU A 112 11.27 1.81 12.19
N GLU A 113 12.34 2.03 11.42
CA GLU A 113 13.44 2.95 11.78
C GLU A 113 13.14 4.43 11.49
N ARG A 114 12.41 4.71 10.41
CA ARG A 114 12.25 6.06 9.83
C ARG A 114 10.94 6.75 10.18
N ALA A 115 9.87 6.01 10.46
CA ALA A 115 8.61 6.61 10.88
C ALA A 115 8.68 6.92 12.37
N ASP A 116 8.49 8.16 12.79
CA ASP A 116 8.51 8.50 14.22
C ASP A 116 7.22 8.07 14.92
N ARG A 117 6.10 8.01 14.18
CA ARG A 117 4.78 7.65 14.72
C ARG A 117 4.15 6.47 14.03
N LYS A 118 3.78 6.62 12.76
CA LYS A 118 2.96 5.63 12.04
C LYS A 118 3.51 5.37 10.65
N PHE A 119 3.50 4.12 10.20
CA PHE A 119 3.63 3.84 8.77
C PHE A 119 2.61 2.85 8.26
N ALA A 120 2.16 3.06 7.02
CA ALA A 120 1.19 2.24 6.33
C ALA A 120 1.72 1.81 4.97
N LEU A 121 1.71 0.50 4.71
CA LEU A 121 2.15 -0.08 3.45
C LEU A 121 0.99 -0.80 2.77
N LEU A 122 0.74 -0.48 1.50
CA LEU A 122 -0.23 -1.22 0.67
C LEU A 122 0.45 -2.46 0.12
N LEU A 123 0.12 -3.63 0.65
CA LEU A 123 0.76 -4.90 0.30
C LEU A 123 -0.28 -5.93 -0.15
N ARG A 124 0.20 -7.00 -0.78
CA ARG A 124 -0.62 -8.19 -1.04
C ARG A 124 -1.04 -8.81 0.30
N LEU A 125 -2.28 -9.27 0.41
CA LEU A 125 -2.79 -9.88 1.64
C LEU A 125 -1.96 -11.10 2.08
N ALA A 126 -1.40 -11.85 1.11
CA ALA A 126 -0.48 -12.97 1.33
C ALA A 126 0.82 -12.57 2.07
N PHE A 127 1.10 -11.28 2.26
CA PHE A 127 2.21 -10.83 3.10
C PHE A 127 2.05 -11.33 4.56
N LEU A 128 0.82 -11.57 5.03
CA LEU A 128 0.51 -12.10 6.37
C LEU A 128 1.09 -13.49 6.67
N GLU A 129 1.43 -14.27 5.65
CA GLU A 129 2.02 -15.60 5.83
C GLU A 129 3.51 -15.60 5.48
N GLY A 130 4.21 -16.69 5.81
CA GLY A 130 5.60 -16.91 5.44
C GLY A 130 6.51 -17.13 6.65
N ALA A 131 7.19 -18.27 6.68
CA ALA A 131 8.01 -18.65 7.83
C ALA A 131 9.15 -17.67 8.14
N ASN A 132 9.71 -17.02 7.11
CA ASN A 132 10.73 -15.98 7.31
C ASN A 132 10.12 -14.75 8.00
N ARG A 133 9.05 -14.18 7.44
CA ARG A 133 8.35 -13.01 7.99
C ARG A 133 7.82 -13.26 9.39
N GLN A 134 7.35 -14.47 9.68
CA GLN A 134 6.98 -14.83 11.04
C GLN A 134 8.16 -14.65 12.01
N ARG A 135 9.35 -15.15 11.64
CA ARG A 135 10.55 -15.08 12.49
C ARG A 135 11.18 -13.70 12.58
N THR A 136 11.07 -12.88 11.54
CA THR A 136 11.83 -11.62 11.41
C THR A 136 11.00 -10.35 11.51
N ILE A 137 9.69 -10.43 11.23
CA ILE A 137 8.80 -9.26 11.26
C ILE A 137 7.73 -9.44 12.32
N PHE A 138 6.91 -10.49 12.21
CA PHE A 138 5.70 -10.60 13.05
C PHE A 138 6.00 -10.97 14.50
N THR A 139 7.13 -11.63 14.77
CA THR A 139 7.58 -11.89 16.14
C THR A 139 8.19 -10.64 16.79
N GLU A 140 8.85 -9.77 16.01
CA GLU A 140 9.60 -8.62 16.54
C GLU A 140 8.75 -7.34 16.57
N ALA A 141 8.05 -7.05 15.47
CA ALA A 141 7.26 -5.85 15.28
C ALA A 141 6.08 -6.15 14.32
N PRO A 142 5.03 -6.85 14.80
CA PRO A 142 3.85 -7.08 13.99
C PRO A 142 3.10 -5.77 13.68
N PRO A 143 2.36 -5.68 12.57
CA PRO A 143 1.52 -4.53 12.31
C PRO A 143 0.45 -4.42 13.40
N SER A 144 0.19 -3.21 13.84
CA SER A 144 -0.89 -2.92 14.80
C SER A 144 -2.28 -3.13 14.18
N ARG A 145 -2.44 -2.87 12.88
CA ARG A 145 -3.70 -3.08 12.14
C ARG A 145 -3.44 -3.59 10.74
N VAL A 146 -4.36 -4.42 10.25
CA VAL A 146 -4.40 -4.89 8.86
C VAL A 146 -5.80 -4.63 8.32
N TRP A 147 -5.89 -3.71 7.38
CA TRP A 147 -7.14 -3.33 6.73
C TRP A 147 -7.30 -4.07 5.40
N VAL A 148 -8.21 -5.04 5.39
CA VAL A 148 -8.53 -5.85 4.22
C VAL A 148 -9.55 -5.13 3.35
N PHE A 149 -9.27 -5.04 2.06
CA PHE A 149 -10.23 -4.52 1.09
C PHE A 149 -11.36 -5.51 0.84
N SER A 150 -12.61 -5.07 1.06
CA SER A 150 -13.81 -5.82 0.72
C SER A 150 -14.13 -5.79 -0.79
N GLU A 151 -13.53 -4.84 -1.51
CA GLU A 151 -13.63 -4.68 -2.96
C GLU A 151 -12.26 -4.90 -3.61
N ARG A 152 -12.21 -5.53 -4.79
CA ARG A 152 -10.93 -5.86 -5.43
C ARG A 152 -10.24 -4.61 -5.99
N ILE A 153 -9.02 -4.34 -5.52
CA ILE A 153 -8.09 -3.42 -6.18
C ILE A 153 -7.60 -4.03 -7.49
N THR A 154 -7.69 -3.26 -8.57
CA THR A 154 -7.10 -3.60 -9.85
C THR A 154 -6.13 -2.50 -10.24
N PHE A 155 -4.87 -2.88 -10.41
CA PHE A 155 -3.81 -2.00 -10.90
C PHE A 155 -3.72 -2.11 -12.42
N TYR A 156 -3.88 -0.98 -13.09
CA TYR A 156 -3.70 -0.83 -14.54
C TYR A 156 -2.40 -0.09 -14.82
N PRO A 157 -1.67 -0.45 -15.88
CA PRO A 157 -0.53 0.35 -16.32
C PRO A 157 -0.97 1.79 -16.63
N ALA A 158 -0.09 2.76 -16.39
CA ALA A 158 -0.32 4.14 -16.76
C ALA A 158 -0.66 4.27 -18.27
N GLY A 159 -1.73 5.00 -18.60
CA GLY A 159 -2.19 5.21 -19.98
C GLY A 159 -2.91 4.02 -20.64
N ALA A 160 -3.06 2.88 -19.96
CA ALA A 160 -3.75 1.71 -20.51
C ALA A 160 -5.28 1.82 -20.40
N VAL A 161 -6.01 1.23 -21.37
CA VAL A 161 -7.47 1.08 -21.29
C VAL A 161 -7.80 0.10 -20.17
N GLN A 162 -8.58 0.56 -19.18
CA GLN A 162 -8.98 -0.25 -18.03
C GLN A 162 -9.92 -1.40 -18.47
N LYS A 163 -9.41 -2.64 -18.43
CA LYS A 163 -10.16 -3.86 -18.77
C LYS A 163 -9.82 -5.00 -17.82
N GLY A 164 -10.85 -5.77 -17.44
CA GLY A 164 -10.72 -6.93 -16.55
C GLY A 164 -10.61 -6.54 -15.07
N THR A 165 -10.43 -7.53 -14.21
CA THR A 165 -10.25 -7.33 -12.76
C THR A 165 -9.04 -8.13 -12.27
N GLY A 166 -8.28 -7.53 -11.36
CA GLY A 166 -7.17 -8.19 -10.70
C GLY A 166 -7.63 -9.34 -9.81
N THR A 167 -6.85 -10.42 -9.74
CA THR A 167 -7.15 -11.57 -8.89
C THR A 167 -6.49 -11.49 -7.51
N THR A 168 -5.48 -10.63 -7.36
CA THR A 168 -4.71 -10.46 -6.13
C THR A 168 -5.51 -9.69 -5.08
N ALA A 169 -5.56 -10.23 -3.86
CA ALA A 169 -6.07 -9.52 -2.69
C ALA A 169 -4.97 -8.64 -2.09
N TYR A 170 -5.35 -7.44 -1.65
CA TYR A 170 -4.48 -6.45 -1.07
C TYR A 170 -5.02 -6.01 0.30
N ALA A 171 -4.16 -5.41 1.11
CA ALA A 171 -4.50 -4.81 2.38
C ALA A 171 -3.55 -3.65 2.71
N TRP A 172 -4.02 -2.70 3.50
CA TRP A 172 -3.14 -1.75 4.18
C TRP A 172 -2.63 -2.37 5.47
N PHE A 173 -1.32 -2.43 5.62
CA PHE A 173 -0.63 -2.88 6.84
C PHE A 173 -0.13 -1.66 7.59
N VAL A 174 -0.60 -1.46 8.82
CA VAL A 174 -0.34 -0.26 9.61
C VAL A 174 0.45 -0.61 10.87
N TRP A 175 1.61 0.01 11.01
CA TRP A 175 2.41 0.02 12.23
C TRP A 175 2.28 1.39 12.86
N ASP A 176 1.56 1.43 13.97
CA ASP A 176 1.33 2.61 14.75
C ASP A 176 2.04 2.45 16.08
N LYS A 177 3.06 3.29 16.31
CA LYS A 177 3.90 3.24 17.51
C LYS A 177 3.18 3.71 18.77
N ASP A 178 2.03 4.39 18.60
CA ASP A 178 1.17 4.81 19.69
C ASP A 178 0.09 3.75 20.03
N ALA A 179 -0.05 2.69 19.22
CA ALA A 179 -1.06 1.65 19.42
C ALA A 179 -0.64 0.57 20.43
N THR A 180 -1.63 -0.18 20.94
CA THR A 180 -1.38 -1.33 21.81
C THR A 180 -0.74 -2.49 21.03
N SER A 181 -0.09 -3.42 21.75
CA SER A 181 0.75 -4.48 21.16
C SER A 181 0.02 -5.58 20.38
N ASN A 182 -1.31 -5.49 20.19
CA ASN A 182 -2.09 -6.51 19.51
C ASN A 182 -2.37 -6.13 18.05
N THR A 183 -2.24 -7.08 17.13
CA THR A 183 -2.66 -6.91 15.74
C THR A 183 -4.17 -7.04 15.61
N GLU A 184 -4.82 -6.01 15.04
CA GLU A 184 -6.23 -6.03 14.70
C GLU A 184 -6.45 -6.27 13.20
N LEU A 185 -7.30 -7.23 12.85
CA LEU A 185 -7.77 -7.44 11.48
C LEU A 185 -9.09 -6.69 11.27
N LYS A 186 -9.14 -5.83 10.26
CA LYS A 186 -10.30 -4.99 9.94
C LYS A 186 -10.64 -5.07 8.46
N TRP A 187 -11.88 -4.71 8.11
CA TRP A 187 -12.34 -4.67 6.72
C TRP A 187 -12.87 -3.28 6.39
N PHE A 188 -12.47 -2.76 5.22
CA PHE A 188 -13.08 -1.54 4.71
C PHE A 188 -14.55 -1.80 4.35
N LYS A 189 -15.40 -0.81 4.66
CA LYS A 189 -16.77 -0.80 4.14
C LYS A 189 -16.74 -0.72 2.61
N PRO A 190 -17.60 -1.46 1.89
CA PRO A 190 -17.76 -1.26 0.45
C PRO A 190 -18.21 0.16 0.11
N GLY A 191 -17.88 0.64 -1.08
CA GLY A 191 -18.35 1.92 -1.62
C GLY A 191 -17.22 2.87 -2.03
N TYR A 192 -16.00 2.68 -1.53
CA TYR A 192 -14.85 3.52 -1.88
C TYR A 192 -14.59 3.54 -3.39
N LYS A 193 -14.66 2.37 -4.04
CA LYS A 193 -14.46 2.26 -5.49
C LYS A 193 -15.53 3.02 -6.28
N ALA A 194 -16.77 3.05 -5.81
CA ALA A 194 -17.84 3.78 -6.48
C ALA A 194 -17.73 5.31 -6.27
N LEU A 195 -17.19 5.73 -5.14
CA LEU A 195 -17.05 7.15 -4.78
C LEU A 195 -15.82 7.82 -5.38
N TYR A 196 -14.70 7.08 -5.49
CA TYR A 196 -13.38 7.63 -5.80
C TYR A 196 -12.62 6.86 -6.91
N GLY A 197 -13.29 5.92 -7.58
CA GLY A 197 -12.67 5.02 -8.57
C GLY A 197 -12.89 5.40 -10.02
#